data_AF-A0AAD9ZSX9-F1
#
_entry.id   AF-A0AAD9ZSX9-F1
#
_cell.length_a   1.000
_cell.length_b   1.000
_cell.length_c   1.000
_cell.angle_alpha   90.00
_cell.angle_beta   90.00
_cell.angle_gamma   90.00
#
_symmetry.space_group_name_H-M   'P 1'
#
loop_
_entity.id
_entity.type
_entity.pdbx_description
1 polymer ?
#
loop_
_entity_poly.entity_id
_entity_poly.type
_entity_poly.pdbx_seq_one_letter_code
_entity_poly.pdbx_strand_id
1 'polypeptide(L)'
;MKMEGFRIFQILALLSLSAIFPVIHGWGTDGHLTVCRIAQSRLSEAAAEAVKNLLPESAENDLGSVCSWADKVKFRYHWSSPLHYIDTPDDLCTYQYNRDCKDENGEKGRCVAGAINNYTTQLLTYNSASTQAEYNLTEALLFLSHYMGDIHQPLHVGFTSDRGGNTINVHWYTRKQVLHHVWDANIIETAEERLYDSNVDGLIDAIQQNITTEWVNLVKRWETCSANKTTCPDIYASEGIKAACDWAYKGASEGSTLEDDYFDSRLPIVNLRLAQGSLNLCTICTIVKHKKLFLRKTDRLIFPRPRSPKTSKLMLSFLSCITYGSFRISHLCNHLCFYL
;
A
#
# COMPACT_ATOMS: atom_id res chain seq x y z
N MET A 1 -49.09 0.95 28.08
CA MET A 1 -48.05 -0.07 28.33
C MET A 1 -47.78 -1.08 27.20
N LYS A 2 -48.57 -1.18 26.10
CA LYS A 2 -48.23 -2.10 24.98
C LYS A 2 -47.40 -1.48 23.85
N MET A 3 -47.39 -0.14 23.70
CA MET A 3 -46.70 0.53 22.59
C MET A 3 -45.19 0.76 22.83
N GLU A 4 -44.73 0.76 24.08
CA GLU A 4 -43.31 0.98 24.39
C GLU A 4 -42.45 -0.26 24.14
N GLY A 5 -43.00 -1.47 24.41
CA GLY A 5 -42.31 -2.72 24.12
C GLY A 5 -42.07 -2.96 22.63
N PHE A 6 -42.97 -2.49 21.76
CA PHE A 6 -42.83 -2.63 20.31
C PHE A 6 -41.70 -1.75 19.75
N ARG A 7 -41.54 -0.52 20.29
CA ARG A 7 -40.42 0.36 19.92
C ARG A 7 -39.08 -0.17 20.41
N ILE A 8 -39.02 -0.73 21.61
CA ILE A 8 -37.79 -1.36 22.15
C ILE A 8 -37.41 -2.60 21.31
N PHE A 9 -38.38 -3.43 20.93
CA PHE A 9 -38.13 -4.58 20.04
C PHE A 9 -37.64 -4.15 18.66
N GLN A 10 -38.17 -3.07 18.09
CA GLN A 10 -37.70 -2.53 16.82
C GLN A 10 -36.28 -1.95 16.91
N ILE A 11 -35.94 -1.27 18.01
CA ILE A 11 -34.59 -0.73 18.25
C ILE A 11 -33.58 -1.87 18.47
N LEU A 12 -33.94 -2.91 19.23
CA LEU A 12 -33.09 -4.08 19.44
C LEU A 12 -32.93 -4.93 18.16
N ALA A 13 -33.98 -5.05 17.35
CA ALA A 13 -33.91 -5.72 16.05
C ALA A 13 -33.06 -4.93 15.03
N LEU A 14 -33.12 -3.59 15.06
CA LEU A 14 -32.26 -2.72 14.25
C LEU A 14 -30.79 -2.78 14.71
N LEU A 15 -30.52 -2.81 16.02
CA LEU A 15 -29.17 -3.00 16.58
C LEU A 15 -28.60 -4.40 16.29
N SER A 16 -29.45 -5.42 16.28
CA SER A 16 -29.10 -6.80 15.91
C SER A 16 -28.83 -6.97 14.41
N LEU A 17 -29.48 -6.20 13.54
CA LEU A 17 -29.24 -6.25 12.09
C LEU A 17 -27.93 -5.55 11.68
N SER A 18 -27.42 -4.63 12.51
CA SER A 18 -26.15 -3.95 12.28
C SER A 18 -24.91 -4.84 12.50
N ALA A 19 -25.09 -6.02 13.10
CA ALA A 19 -23.99 -6.90 13.51
C ALA A 19 -23.65 -8.02 12.50
N ILE A 20 -24.26 -8.02 11.30
CA ILE A 20 -24.08 -9.09 10.30
C ILE A 20 -23.78 -8.52 8.92
N PHE A 21 -22.81 -7.62 8.84
CA PHE A 21 -22.11 -7.38 7.58
C PHE A 21 -20.63 -7.62 7.84
N PRO A 22 -19.99 -8.60 7.18
CA PRO A 22 -18.54 -8.62 7.12
C PRO A 22 -18.15 -7.32 6.42
N VAL A 23 -17.60 -6.40 7.20
CA VAL A 23 -17.01 -5.20 6.65
C VAL A 23 -15.77 -5.68 5.91
N ILE A 24 -15.78 -5.51 4.59
CA ILE A 24 -14.70 -5.88 3.67
C ILE A 24 -13.52 -4.97 3.95
N HIS A 25 -12.79 -5.20 5.03
CA HIS A 25 -11.56 -4.47 5.30
C HIS A 25 -10.50 -4.91 4.31
N GLY A 26 -9.48 -4.10 4.16
CA GLY A 26 -8.16 -4.54 3.74
C GLY A 26 -7.64 -5.73 4.53
N TRP A 27 -6.33 -5.71 4.77
CA TRP A 27 -5.90 -6.22 6.07
C TRP A 27 -6.83 -5.69 7.19
N GLY A 28 -7.02 -6.46 8.24
CA GLY A 28 -7.69 -5.97 9.44
C GLY A 28 -6.93 -4.76 10.03
N THR A 29 -7.48 -4.21 11.12
CA THR A 29 -6.88 -3.05 11.80
C THR A 29 -5.38 -3.25 12.07
N ASP A 30 -5.00 -4.42 12.59
CA ASP A 30 -3.63 -4.70 12.99
C ASP A 30 -2.68 -4.93 11.81
N GLY A 31 -3.17 -5.47 10.69
CA GLY A 31 -2.33 -5.60 9.49
C GLY A 31 -2.05 -4.24 8.83
N HIS A 32 -3.03 -3.33 8.77
CA HIS A 32 -2.77 -1.96 8.32
C HIS A 32 -1.87 -1.17 9.26
N LEU A 33 -2.11 -1.31 10.57
CA LEU A 33 -1.27 -0.70 11.60
C LEU A 33 0.17 -1.19 11.46
N THR A 34 0.38 -2.50 11.28
CA THR A 34 1.69 -3.11 11.06
C THR A 34 2.37 -2.55 9.82
N VAL A 35 1.69 -2.54 8.66
CA VAL A 35 2.23 -2.00 7.41
C VAL A 35 2.70 -0.55 7.58
N CYS A 36 1.87 0.27 8.23
CA CYS A 36 2.14 1.69 8.36
C CYS A 36 3.18 2.05 9.41
N ARG A 37 3.22 1.36 10.56
CA ARG A 37 4.26 1.60 11.58
C ARG A 37 5.64 1.19 11.06
N ILE A 38 5.75 0.04 10.40
CA ILE A 38 7.01 -0.40 9.77
C ILE A 38 7.41 0.56 8.63
N ALA A 39 6.46 1.02 7.81
CA ALA A 39 6.77 2.01 6.79
C ALA A 39 7.28 3.32 7.40
N GLN A 40 6.61 3.82 8.45
CA GLN A 40 6.93 5.08 9.11
C GLN A 40 8.31 5.04 9.78
N SER A 41 8.69 3.93 10.44
CA SER A 41 10.00 3.78 11.09
C SER A 41 11.19 3.82 10.11
N ARG A 42 10.91 3.66 8.81
CA ARG A 42 11.92 3.57 7.75
C ARG A 42 11.96 4.77 6.82
N LEU A 43 11.10 5.77 7.03
CA LEU A 43 11.05 6.97 6.20
C LEU A 43 12.36 7.76 6.31
N SER A 44 12.77 8.39 5.19
CA SER A 44 13.79 9.42 5.25
C SER A 44 13.31 10.62 6.09
N GLU A 45 14.22 11.39 6.67
CA GLU A 45 13.88 12.55 7.50
C GLU A 45 12.90 13.52 6.80
N ALA A 46 13.14 13.80 5.51
CA ALA A 46 12.28 14.66 4.72
C ALA A 46 10.88 14.07 4.43
N ALA A 47 10.78 12.73 4.33
CA ALA A 47 9.50 12.05 4.18
C ALA A 47 8.75 11.98 5.52
N ALA A 48 9.46 11.69 6.62
CA ALA A 48 8.92 11.67 7.97
C ALA A 48 8.34 13.04 8.37
N GLU A 49 9.05 14.13 8.10
CA GLU A 49 8.57 15.51 8.35
C GLU A 49 7.26 15.79 7.61
N ALA A 50 7.14 15.29 6.38
CA ALA A 50 5.95 15.53 5.58
C ALA A 50 4.76 14.69 5.96
N VAL A 51 4.99 13.42 6.30
CA VAL A 51 3.97 12.58 6.90
C VAL A 51 3.46 13.25 8.17
N LYS A 52 4.36 13.69 9.06
CA LYS A 52 4.00 14.45 10.26
C LYS A 52 3.14 15.68 9.96
N ASN A 53 3.50 16.48 8.96
CA ASN A 53 2.77 17.69 8.58
C ASN A 53 1.39 17.42 7.95
N LEU A 54 1.21 16.25 7.32
CA LEU A 54 -0.05 15.86 6.69
C LEU A 54 -0.98 15.11 7.65
N LEU A 55 -0.44 14.48 8.69
CA LEU A 55 -1.23 13.77 9.68
C LEU A 55 -2.08 14.74 10.51
N PRO A 56 -3.33 14.37 10.85
CA PRO A 56 -4.12 15.16 11.79
C PRO A 56 -3.50 15.11 13.18
N GLU A 57 -3.69 16.16 13.99
CA GLU A 57 -3.16 16.22 15.36
C GLU A 57 -3.60 15.02 16.21
N SER A 58 -4.82 14.52 16.00
CA SER A 58 -5.37 13.35 16.70
C SER A 58 -4.63 12.04 16.42
N ALA A 59 -3.79 11.98 15.40
CA ALA A 59 -2.95 10.82 15.11
C ALA A 59 -1.67 10.80 15.96
N GLU A 60 -1.34 11.90 16.67
CA GLU A 60 -0.15 12.01 17.53
C GLU A 60 1.16 11.58 16.82
N ASN A 61 1.27 11.88 15.53
CA ASN A 61 2.37 11.47 14.66
C ASN A 61 2.55 9.94 14.52
N ASP A 62 1.51 9.14 14.75
CA ASP A 62 1.46 7.71 14.44
C ASP A 62 0.60 7.49 13.18
N LEU A 63 1.25 7.19 12.04
CA LEU A 63 0.56 6.87 10.80
C LEU A 63 -0.26 5.58 10.93
N GLY A 64 0.20 4.61 11.72
CA GLY A 64 -0.49 3.35 11.96
C GLY A 64 -1.88 3.56 12.58
N SER A 65 -2.01 4.53 13.48
CA SER A 65 -3.27 4.87 14.16
C SER A 65 -4.42 5.27 13.21
N VAL A 66 -4.07 5.76 12.02
CA VAL A 66 -5.02 6.26 11.02
C VAL A 66 -5.01 5.45 9.72
N CYS A 67 -4.23 4.38 9.62
CA CYS A 67 -4.13 3.62 8.38
C CYS A 67 -5.37 2.79 8.03
N SER A 68 -6.25 2.49 8.99
CA SER A 68 -7.56 1.88 8.71
C SER A 68 -8.66 2.92 8.41
N TRP A 69 -8.32 4.21 8.24
CA TRP A 69 -9.31 5.26 8.01
C TRP A 69 -10.10 5.06 6.70
N ALA A 70 -9.46 4.59 5.62
CA ALA A 70 -10.12 4.42 4.33
C ALA A 70 -11.32 3.45 4.42
N ASP A 71 -11.18 2.38 5.20
CA ASP A 71 -12.25 1.43 5.48
C ASP A 71 -13.45 2.05 6.22
N LYS A 72 -13.20 3.01 7.10
CA LYS A 72 -14.25 3.71 7.84
C LYS A 72 -15.04 4.65 6.94
N VAL A 73 -14.41 5.21 5.90
CA VAL A 73 -15.05 6.20 5.04
C VAL A 73 -15.65 5.61 3.76
N LYS A 74 -15.39 4.36 3.37
CA LYS A 74 -15.95 3.78 2.13
C LYS A 74 -17.48 3.77 2.06
N PHE A 75 -18.17 3.75 3.20
CA PHE A 75 -19.63 3.89 3.24
C PHE A 75 -20.12 5.34 3.14
N ARG A 76 -19.27 6.32 3.44
CA ARG A 76 -19.55 7.75 3.25
C ARG A 76 -19.12 8.19 1.85
N TYR A 77 -18.01 7.66 1.39
CA TYR A 77 -17.39 7.86 0.09
C TYR A 77 -17.58 6.59 -0.73
N HIS A 78 -18.83 6.28 -1.11
CA HIS A 78 -19.16 5.05 -1.83
C HIS A 78 -18.31 4.79 -3.07
N TRP A 79 -17.84 5.87 -3.71
CA TRP A 79 -16.94 5.82 -4.85
C TRP A 79 -15.57 5.18 -4.53
N SER A 80 -15.17 5.12 -3.25
CA SER A 80 -13.89 4.57 -2.80
C SER A 80 -13.95 3.07 -2.52
N SER A 81 -15.14 2.46 -2.39
CA SER A 81 -15.26 1.03 -2.07
C SER A 81 -14.55 0.11 -3.08
N PRO A 82 -14.69 0.29 -4.41
CA PRO A 82 -13.99 -0.55 -5.39
C PRO A 82 -12.47 -0.32 -5.41
N LEU A 83 -11.99 0.75 -4.75
CA LEU A 83 -10.56 1.07 -4.71
C LEU A 83 -9.77 0.22 -3.72
N HIS A 84 -10.43 -0.62 -2.92
CA HIS A 84 -9.77 -1.51 -1.97
C HIS A 84 -9.27 -2.81 -2.60
N TYR A 85 -9.78 -3.21 -3.76
CA TYR A 85 -9.48 -4.53 -4.33
C TYR A 85 -9.34 -4.50 -5.86
N ILE A 86 -9.03 -5.67 -6.41
CA ILE A 86 -9.03 -6.01 -7.83
C ILE A 86 -9.71 -7.37 -7.97
N ASP A 87 -10.76 -7.41 -8.80
CA ASP A 87 -11.39 -8.66 -9.20
C ASP A 87 -10.69 -9.23 -10.44
N THR A 88 -10.21 -10.47 -10.33
CA THR A 88 -9.60 -11.20 -11.45
C THR A 88 -10.50 -12.35 -11.93
N PRO A 89 -10.38 -12.79 -13.19
CA PRO A 89 -11.11 -13.96 -13.67
C PRO A 89 -10.73 -15.21 -12.88
N ASP A 90 -11.74 -16.03 -12.58
CA ASP A 90 -11.59 -17.27 -11.81
C ASP A 90 -10.54 -18.21 -12.43
N ASP A 91 -9.77 -18.86 -11.57
CA ASP A 91 -8.73 -19.86 -11.88
C ASP A 91 -7.61 -19.40 -12.83
N LEU A 92 -7.60 -18.12 -13.22
CA LEU A 92 -6.63 -17.60 -14.18
C LEU A 92 -5.29 -17.27 -13.53
N CYS A 93 -5.28 -17.01 -12.22
CA CYS A 93 -4.10 -16.76 -11.39
C CYS A 93 -3.11 -15.74 -11.97
N THR A 94 -3.61 -14.80 -12.76
CA THR A 94 -2.83 -13.72 -13.38
C THR A 94 -3.60 -12.42 -13.32
N TYR A 95 -2.88 -11.32 -13.22
CA TYR A 95 -3.43 -9.98 -13.21
C TYR A 95 -2.99 -9.20 -14.46
N GLN A 96 -3.90 -8.43 -15.04
CA GLN A 96 -3.60 -7.46 -16.09
C GLN A 96 -4.40 -6.16 -15.88
N TYR A 97 -3.71 -5.02 -15.70
CA TYR A 97 -4.34 -3.72 -15.40
C TYR A 97 -5.50 -3.38 -16.34
N ASN A 98 -5.31 -3.53 -17.65
CA ASN A 98 -6.34 -3.18 -18.65
C ASN A 98 -7.58 -4.06 -18.60
N ARG A 99 -7.45 -5.30 -18.11
CA ARG A 99 -8.53 -6.29 -18.02
C ARG A 99 -9.26 -6.16 -16.69
N ASP A 100 -8.51 -5.99 -15.61
CA ASP A 100 -8.96 -6.21 -14.23
C ASP A 100 -9.12 -4.92 -13.43
N CYS A 101 -8.38 -3.85 -13.75
CA CYS A 101 -8.48 -2.60 -12.99
C CYS A 101 -9.68 -1.76 -13.44
N LYS A 102 -10.85 -2.11 -12.95
CA LYS A 102 -12.13 -1.44 -13.18
C LYS A 102 -13.11 -1.74 -12.05
N ASP A 103 -14.13 -0.91 -11.89
CA ASP A 103 -15.23 -1.20 -10.95
C ASP A 103 -16.31 -2.10 -11.59
N GLU A 104 -17.38 -2.37 -10.83
CA GLU A 104 -18.54 -3.16 -11.27
C GLU A 104 -19.24 -2.57 -12.51
N ASN A 105 -19.14 -1.25 -12.72
CA ASN A 105 -19.71 -0.56 -13.89
C ASN A 105 -18.76 -0.56 -15.10
N GLY A 106 -17.55 -1.12 -14.95
CA GLY A 106 -16.53 -1.17 -15.99
C GLY A 106 -15.73 0.13 -16.15
N GLU A 107 -15.81 1.06 -15.20
CA GLU A 107 -15.00 2.29 -15.22
C GLU A 107 -13.53 1.95 -14.95
N LYS A 108 -12.69 2.13 -15.98
CA LYS A 108 -11.28 1.78 -15.94
C LYS A 108 -10.52 2.62 -14.91
N GLY A 109 -9.55 1.99 -14.24
CA GLY A 109 -8.70 2.62 -13.23
C GLY A 109 -9.33 2.68 -11.83
N ARG A 110 -10.59 2.25 -11.66
CA ARG A 110 -11.24 2.16 -10.35
C ARG A 110 -10.95 0.82 -9.67
N CYS A 111 -9.71 0.64 -9.25
CA CYS A 111 -9.26 -0.51 -8.48
C CYS A 111 -8.10 -0.08 -7.56
N VAL A 112 -7.63 -0.94 -6.66
CA VAL A 112 -6.52 -0.60 -5.74
C VAL A 112 -5.23 -0.19 -6.46
N ALA A 113 -4.87 -0.82 -7.58
CA ALA A 113 -3.70 -0.44 -8.36
C ALA A 113 -3.84 0.97 -8.97
N GLY A 114 -5.03 1.30 -9.48
CA GLY A 114 -5.34 2.63 -10.00
C GLY A 114 -5.36 3.70 -8.90
N ALA A 115 -5.89 3.35 -7.72
CA ALA A 115 -5.92 4.23 -6.55
C ALA A 115 -4.50 4.58 -6.08
N ILE A 116 -3.59 3.61 -5.98
CA ILE A 116 -2.18 3.84 -5.63
C ILE A 116 -1.54 4.84 -6.60
N ASN A 117 -1.75 4.66 -7.91
CA ASN A 117 -1.23 5.58 -8.93
C ASN A 117 -1.80 7.00 -8.78
N ASN A 118 -3.11 7.10 -8.54
CA ASN A 118 -3.81 8.36 -8.36
C ASN A 118 -3.30 9.13 -7.13
N TYR A 119 -3.36 8.52 -5.94
CA TYR A 119 -2.98 9.21 -4.70
C TYR A 119 -1.48 9.47 -4.61
N THR A 120 -0.64 8.65 -5.23
CA THR A 120 0.78 8.99 -5.38
C THR A 120 0.96 10.24 -6.26
N THR A 121 0.21 10.36 -7.36
CA THR A 121 0.25 11.54 -8.24
C THR A 121 -0.21 12.80 -7.49
N GLN A 122 -1.25 12.70 -6.67
CA GLN A 122 -1.70 13.81 -5.82
C GLN A 122 -0.62 14.22 -4.81
N LEU A 123 0.02 13.27 -4.12
CA LEU A 123 1.07 13.57 -3.13
C LEU A 123 2.32 14.19 -3.73
N LEU A 124 2.64 13.92 -5.02
CA LEU A 124 3.71 14.62 -5.73
C LEU A 124 3.50 16.15 -5.82
N THR A 125 2.26 16.62 -5.66
CA THR A 125 1.95 18.05 -5.66
C THR A 125 2.28 18.75 -4.34
N TYR A 126 2.57 18.02 -3.25
CA TYR A 126 2.89 18.58 -1.94
C TYR A 126 4.00 19.64 -2.02
N ASN A 127 3.79 20.84 -1.45
CA ASN A 127 4.68 22.01 -1.53
C ASN A 127 4.96 22.56 -2.95
N SER A 128 4.13 22.27 -3.96
CA SER A 128 4.28 22.85 -5.32
C SER A 128 3.71 24.27 -5.35
N ALA A 129 4.24 25.16 -6.19
CA ALA A 129 3.72 26.54 -6.27
C ALA A 129 2.26 26.60 -6.79
N SER A 130 1.77 25.48 -7.36
CA SER A 130 0.40 25.27 -7.81
C SER A 130 -0.51 24.65 -6.75
N THR A 131 -0.10 24.54 -5.47
CA THR A 131 -0.90 23.88 -4.40
C THR A 131 -2.17 24.61 -3.99
N GLN A 132 -2.62 25.63 -4.71
CA GLN A 132 -3.89 26.28 -4.42
C GLN A 132 -5.04 25.51 -5.11
N ALA A 133 -5.53 24.47 -4.43
CA ALA A 133 -6.96 24.14 -4.26
C ALA A 133 -7.55 22.82 -4.81
N GLU A 134 -6.83 21.90 -5.46
CA GLU A 134 -7.54 20.74 -6.06
C GLU A 134 -7.67 19.49 -5.18
N TYR A 135 -6.67 19.13 -4.35
CA TYR A 135 -6.65 17.85 -3.62
C TYR A 135 -6.43 18.00 -2.11
N ASN A 136 -7.13 17.19 -1.32
CA ASN A 136 -6.86 17.02 0.11
C ASN A 136 -5.69 16.04 0.29
N LEU A 137 -4.49 16.57 0.53
CA LEU A 137 -3.28 15.75 0.61
C LEU A 137 -3.20 14.89 1.89
N THR A 138 -3.95 15.25 2.95
CA THR A 138 -4.12 14.37 4.12
C THR A 138 -4.89 13.12 3.71
N GLU A 139 -6.05 13.27 3.06
CA GLU A 139 -6.80 12.11 2.53
C GLU A 139 -5.96 11.30 1.55
N ALA A 140 -5.19 11.96 0.66
CA ALA A 140 -4.31 11.25 -0.27
C ALA A 140 -3.25 10.39 0.45
N LEU A 141 -2.66 10.88 1.55
CA LEU A 141 -1.73 10.10 2.37
C LEU A 141 -2.42 8.91 3.04
N LEU A 142 -3.60 9.13 3.64
CA LEU A 142 -4.33 8.07 4.32
C LEU A 142 -4.79 6.98 3.35
N PHE A 143 -5.34 7.36 2.20
CA PHE A 143 -5.72 6.44 1.15
C PHE A 143 -4.52 5.67 0.59
N LEU A 144 -3.43 6.35 0.24
CA LEU A 144 -2.23 5.66 -0.27
C LEU A 144 -1.70 4.64 0.74
N SER A 145 -1.64 5.03 2.01
CA SER A 145 -1.09 4.17 3.07
C SER A 145 -1.96 2.92 3.28
N HIS A 146 -3.27 3.10 3.25
CA HIS A 146 -4.22 1.99 3.31
C HIS A 146 -4.14 1.07 2.10
N TYR A 147 -4.26 1.62 0.89
CA TYR A 147 -4.27 0.84 -0.36
C TYR A 147 -2.96 0.12 -0.63
N MET A 148 -1.83 0.62 -0.11
CA MET A 148 -0.58 -0.12 -0.15
C MET A 148 -0.63 -1.39 0.73
N GLY A 149 -1.36 -1.38 1.85
CA GLY A 149 -1.68 -2.58 2.59
C GLY A 149 -2.57 -3.52 1.78
N ASP A 150 -3.69 -3.01 1.27
CA ASP A 150 -4.69 -3.81 0.54
C ASP A 150 -4.10 -4.56 -0.65
N ILE A 151 -3.34 -3.89 -1.51
CA ILE A 151 -2.76 -4.55 -2.69
C ILE A 151 -1.79 -5.69 -2.33
N HIS A 152 -1.29 -5.71 -1.08
CA HIS A 152 -0.45 -6.78 -0.59
C HIS A 152 -1.23 -7.91 0.09
N GLN A 153 -2.48 -7.72 0.49
CA GLN A 153 -3.37 -8.79 0.96
C GLN A 153 -3.73 -9.68 -0.25
N PRO A 154 -3.32 -10.97 -0.29
CA PRO A 154 -3.54 -11.82 -1.46
C PRO A 154 -4.99 -11.86 -1.97
N LEU A 155 -5.98 -11.95 -1.08
CA LEU A 155 -7.39 -12.06 -1.46
C LEU A 155 -8.04 -10.71 -1.84
N HIS A 156 -7.35 -9.59 -1.69
CA HIS A 156 -7.73 -8.31 -2.32
C HIS A 156 -7.42 -8.26 -3.81
N VAL A 157 -6.64 -9.22 -4.32
CA VAL A 157 -6.45 -9.47 -5.74
C VAL A 157 -6.91 -10.91 -6.00
N GLY A 158 -8.20 -11.13 -5.78
CA GLY A 158 -8.85 -12.44 -5.75
C GLY A 158 -9.73 -12.71 -6.96
N PHE A 159 -10.58 -13.73 -6.84
CA PHE A 159 -11.50 -14.13 -7.90
C PHE A 159 -12.80 -13.35 -7.83
N THR A 160 -13.37 -13.09 -9.01
CA THR A 160 -14.60 -12.30 -9.12
C THR A 160 -15.80 -13.09 -8.57
N SER A 161 -15.87 -14.39 -8.86
CA SER A 161 -17.03 -15.22 -8.49
C SER A 161 -17.22 -15.37 -7.00
N ASP A 162 -16.13 -15.43 -6.23
CA ASP A 162 -16.14 -15.61 -4.79
C ASP A 162 -15.93 -14.31 -3.99
N ARG A 163 -15.85 -13.17 -4.70
CA ARG A 163 -15.59 -11.84 -4.14
C ARG A 163 -14.31 -11.83 -3.29
N GLY A 164 -13.23 -12.39 -3.84
CA GLY A 164 -11.97 -12.55 -3.13
C GLY A 164 -12.08 -13.48 -1.92
N GLY A 165 -12.85 -14.56 -2.02
CA GLY A 165 -13.09 -15.51 -0.92
C GLY A 165 -14.05 -15.04 0.16
N ASN A 166 -14.75 -13.91 -0.02
CA ASN A 166 -15.81 -13.47 0.91
C ASN A 166 -17.03 -14.38 0.89
N THR A 167 -17.24 -15.15 -0.18
CA THR A 167 -18.34 -16.12 -0.26
C THR A 167 -17.91 -17.57 0.00
N ILE A 168 -16.67 -17.79 0.43
CA ILE A 168 -16.16 -19.11 0.83
C ILE A 168 -16.25 -19.19 2.36
N ASN A 169 -17.27 -19.88 2.87
CA ASN A 169 -17.43 -20.09 4.30
C ASN A 169 -16.50 -21.21 4.75
N VAL A 170 -15.79 -20.97 5.85
CA VAL A 170 -14.86 -21.91 6.49
C VAL A 170 -15.06 -21.87 8.00
N HIS A 171 -14.33 -22.71 8.71
CA HIS A 171 -14.12 -22.55 10.14
C HIS A 171 -12.65 -22.19 10.36
N TRP A 172 -12.39 -21.09 11.07
CA TRP A 172 -11.08 -20.82 11.64
C TRP A 172 -11.04 -21.44 13.03
N TYR A 173 -10.35 -22.56 13.17
CA TYR A 173 -10.47 -23.45 14.33
C TYR A 173 -11.96 -23.73 14.64
N THR A 174 -12.43 -23.31 15.82
CA THR A 174 -13.80 -23.58 16.28
C THR A 174 -14.82 -22.54 15.82
N ARG A 175 -14.40 -21.44 15.16
CA ARG A 175 -15.26 -20.30 14.82
C ARG A 175 -15.57 -20.28 13.33
N LYS A 176 -16.86 -20.09 12.99
CA LYS A 176 -17.28 -19.83 11.61
C LYS A 176 -16.67 -18.52 11.10
N GLN A 177 -16.10 -18.57 9.91
CA GLN A 177 -15.51 -17.42 9.24
C GLN A 177 -15.68 -17.51 7.72
N VAL A 178 -15.31 -16.45 7.01
CA VAL A 178 -15.11 -16.48 5.56
C VAL A 178 -13.62 -16.44 5.23
N LEU A 179 -13.21 -17.06 4.14
CA LEU A 179 -11.79 -17.20 3.78
C LEU A 179 -11.09 -15.83 3.68
N HIS A 180 -11.78 -14.81 3.16
CA HIS A 180 -11.25 -13.45 3.11
C HIS A 180 -10.83 -12.93 4.49
N HIS A 181 -11.73 -13.04 5.48
CA HIS A 181 -11.49 -12.59 6.85
C HIS A 181 -10.38 -13.38 7.56
N VAL A 182 -10.19 -14.65 7.19
CA VAL A 182 -9.06 -15.44 7.70
C VAL A 182 -7.73 -14.80 7.33
N TRP A 183 -7.62 -14.28 6.10
CA TRP A 183 -6.42 -13.59 5.62
C TRP A 183 -6.33 -12.16 6.11
N ASP A 184 -7.43 -11.41 6.20
CA ASP A 184 -7.41 -10.03 6.70
C ASP A 184 -6.95 -9.97 8.15
N ALA A 185 -7.47 -10.86 8.99
CA ALA A 185 -7.39 -10.72 10.43
C ALA A 185 -6.97 -12.01 11.15
N ASN A 186 -7.63 -13.14 10.89
CA ASN A 186 -7.51 -14.25 11.86
C ASN A 186 -6.12 -14.90 11.92
N ILE A 187 -5.38 -14.97 10.81
CA ILE A 187 -3.98 -15.44 10.85
C ILE A 187 -3.13 -14.49 11.71
N ILE A 188 -3.32 -13.18 11.57
CA ILE A 188 -2.58 -12.14 12.33
C ILE A 188 -2.96 -12.22 13.82
N GLU A 189 -4.25 -12.16 14.13
CA GLU A 189 -4.78 -12.24 15.51
C GLU A 189 -4.31 -13.51 16.23
N THR A 190 -4.29 -14.66 15.52
CA THR A 190 -3.83 -15.93 16.08
C THR A 190 -2.31 -15.91 16.33
N ALA A 191 -1.52 -15.28 15.46
CA ALA A 191 -0.09 -15.11 15.67
C ALA A 191 0.19 -14.18 16.85
N GLU A 192 -0.54 -13.07 16.96
CA GLU A 192 -0.45 -12.15 18.11
C GLU A 192 -0.75 -12.86 19.43
N GLU A 193 -1.86 -13.60 19.49
CA GLU A 193 -2.25 -14.35 20.68
C GLU A 193 -1.20 -15.40 21.07
N ARG A 194 -0.71 -16.19 20.11
CA ARG A 194 0.15 -17.34 20.39
C ARG A 194 1.64 -17.03 20.53
N LEU A 195 2.12 -16.01 19.83
CA LEU A 195 3.56 -15.76 19.66
C LEU A 195 4.02 -14.43 20.27
N TYR A 196 3.09 -13.50 20.53
CA TYR A 196 3.41 -12.11 20.88
C TYR A 196 2.57 -11.55 22.04
N ASP A 197 2.10 -12.40 22.95
CA ASP A 197 1.34 -12.00 24.15
C ASP A 197 0.13 -11.08 23.85
N SER A 198 -0.56 -11.35 22.72
CA SER A 198 -1.68 -10.52 22.22
C SER A 198 -1.30 -9.06 21.96
N ASN A 199 -0.07 -8.82 21.50
CA ASN A 199 0.45 -7.50 21.19
C ASN A 199 1.01 -7.41 19.77
N VAL A 200 0.38 -6.58 18.94
CA VAL A 200 0.80 -6.27 17.57
C VAL A 200 2.22 -5.70 17.50
N ASP A 201 2.71 -5.01 18.53
CA ASP A 201 4.08 -4.47 18.54
C ASP A 201 5.12 -5.60 18.51
N GLY A 202 4.85 -6.76 19.12
CA GLY A 202 5.73 -7.92 19.04
C GLY A 202 5.82 -8.50 17.62
N LEU A 203 4.69 -8.52 16.89
CA LEU A 203 4.65 -8.89 15.47
C LEU A 203 5.44 -7.89 14.61
N ILE A 204 5.24 -6.58 14.85
CA ILE A 204 5.95 -5.50 14.16
C ILE A 204 7.46 -5.65 14.34
N ASP A 205 7.92 -5.86 15.57
CA ASP A 205 9.33 -6.03 15.88
C ASP A 205 9.93 -7.28 15.21
N ALA A 206 9.20 -8.40 15.22
CA ALA A 206 9.63 -9.63 14.55
C ALA A 206 9.76 -9.45 13.02
N ILE A 207 8.81 -8.76 12.39
CA ILE A 207 8.86 -8.44 10.95
C ILE A 207 10.03 -7.49 10.65
N GLN A 208 10.23 -6.45 11.46
CA GLN A 208 11.36 -5.53 11.30
C GLN A 208 12.70 -6.25 11.44
N GLN A 209 12.82 -7.16 12.41
CA GLN A 209 14.01 -8.00 12.56
C GLN A 209 14.27 -8.82 11.30
N ASN A 210 13.27 -9.54 10.79
CA ASN A 210 13.38 -10.35 9.57
C ASN A 210 13.75 -9.52 8.34
N ILE A 211 13.22 -8.29 8.20
CA ILE A 211 13.64 -7.35 7.15
C ILE A 211 15.15 -7.08 7.22
N THR A 212 15.72 -6.96 8.42
CA THR A 212 17.14 -6.66 8.64
C THR A 212 18.07 -7.87 8.65
N THR A 213 17.55 -9.08 8.86
CA THR A 213 18.35 -10.32 8.97
C THR A 213 18.08 -11.27 7.81
N GLU A 214 16.88 -11.84 7.74
CA GLU A 214 16.53 -12.94 6.82
C GLU A 214 16.27 -12.45 5.39
N TRP A 215 15.61 -11.30 5.24
CA TRP A 215 15.12 -10.81 3.95
C TRP A 215 15.99 -9.75 3.31
N VAL A 216 17.19 -9.48 3.83
CA VAL A 216 18.09 -8.42 3.34
C VAL A 216 18.31 -8.47 1.82
N ASN A 217 18.45 -9.68 1.26
CA ASN A 217 18.64 -9.88 -0.17
C ASN A 217 17.35 -9.67 -1.00
N LEU A 218 16.19 -9.81 -0.37
CA LEU A 218 14.88 -9.61 -0.97
C LEU A 218 14.47 -8.13 -0.95
N VAL A 219 14.81 -7.40 0.11
CA VAL A 219 14.49 -5.97 0.30
C VAL A 219 14.87 -5.13 -0.91
N LYS A 220 16.10 -5.31 -1.43
CA LYS A 220 16.56 -4.58 -2.63
C LYS A 220 15.66 -4.81 -3.84
N ARG A 221 15.12 -6.02 -4.00
CA ARG A 221 14.20 -6.34 -5.12
C ARG A 221 12.84 -5.70 -4.90
N TRP A 222 12.34 -5.68 -3.67
CA TRP A 222 11.05 -5.06 -3.34
C TRP A 222 11.08 -3.53 -3.47
N GLU A 223 12.17 -2.88 -3.04
CA GLU A 223 12.35 -1.42 -3.18
C GLU A 223 12.56 -0.97 -4.64
N THR A 224 12.96 -1.88 -5.53
CA THR A 224 13.22 -1.55 -6.94
C THR A 224 11.93 -1.55 -7.76
N CYS A 225 11.37 -0.37 -7.97
CA CYS A 225 10.42 -0.12 -9.06
C CYS A 225 11.18 0.24 -10.35
N SER A 226 10.69 -0.19 -11.51
CA SER A 226 11.34 0.08 -12.82
C SER A 226 11.78 1.54 -12.97
N ALA A 227 12.96 1.78 -13.56
CA ALA A 227 13.72 3.04 -13.45
C ALA A 227 12.97 4.36 -13.77
N ASN A 228 11.83 4.31 -14.47
CA ASN A 228 11.05 5.49 -14.86
C ASN A 228 9.71 5.65 -14.13
N LYS A 229 9.29 4.69 -13.29
CA LYS A 229 7.98 4.74 -12.60
C LYS A 229 8.12 5.19 -11.14
N THR A 230 7.14 5.93 -10.65
CA THR A 230 7.06 6.33 -9.23
C THR A 230 6.52 5.20 -8.36
N THR A 231 5.64 4.36 -8.92
CA THR A 231 4.94 3.26 -8.26
C THR A 231 4.90 2.05 -9.19
N CYS A 232 4.82 0.85 -8.63
CA CYS A 232 4.73 -0.40 -9.39
C CYS A 232 3.56 -1.30 -8.93
N PRO A 233 2.31 -0.77 -8.82
CA PRO A 233 1.20 -1.53 -8.27
C PRO A 233 0.86 -2.80 -9.06
N ASP A 234 1.14 -2.82 -10.37
CA ASP A 234 0.91 -4.00 -11.20
C ASP A 234 1.77 -5.21 -10.78
N ILE A 235 2.99 -4.95 -10.28
CA ILE A 235 3.87 -6.00 -9.75
C ILE A 235 3.25 -6.54 -8.46
N TYR A 236 2.83 -5.64 -7.56
CA TYR A 236 2.28 -6.01 -6.26
C TYR A 236 0.99 -6.84 -6.42
N ALA A 237 0.12 -6.42 -7.34
CA ALA A 237 -1.10 -7.16 -7.67
C ALA A 237 -0.81 -8.52 -8.31
N SER A 238 0.16 -8.61 -9.22
CA SER A 238 0.57 -9.88 -9.83
C SER A 238 1.12 -10.87 -8.79
N GLU A 239 1.88 -10.39 -7.80
CA GLU A 239 2.32 -11.20 -6.67
C GLU A 239 1.14 -11.60 -5.76
N GLY A 240 0.18 -10.70 -5.55
CA GLY A 240 -1.02 -10.92 -4.75
C GLY A 240 -1.86 -12.07 -5.28
N ILE A 241 -2.27 -12.02 -6.55
CA ILE A 241 -3.08 -13.09 -7.17
C ILE A 241 -2.33 -14.43 -7.21
N LYS A 242 -1.00 -14.41 -7.42
CA LYS A 242 -0.19 -15.63 -7.34
C LYS A 242 -0.20 -16.21 -5.93
N ALA A 243 -0.07 -15.37 -4.90
CA ALA A 243 -0.17 -15.81 -3.51
C ALA A 243 -1.58 -16.31 -3.16
N ALA A 244 -2.62 -15.69 -3.71
CA ALA A 244 -4.00 -16.13 -3.51
C ALA A 244 -4.20 -17.56 -4.02
N CYS A 245 -3.74 -17.85 -5.24
CA CYS A 245 -3.83 -19.19 -5.83
C CYS A 245 -2.92 -20.21 -5.14
N ASP A 246 -1.65 -19.86 -4.90
CA ASP A 246 -0.65 -20.80 -4.37
C ASP A 246 -0.89 -21.14 -2.89
N TRP A 247 -1.50 -20.21 -2.13
CA TRP A 247 -1.59 -20.30 -0.67
C TRP A 247 -3.00 -20.11 -0.09
N ALA A 248 -3.74 -19.10 -0.54
CA ALA A 248 -5.04 -18.74 0.06
C ALA A 248 -6.15 -19.73 -0.29
N TYR A 249 -6.46 -19.88 -1.58
CA TYR A 249 -7.49 -20.81 -2.04
C TYR A 249 -7.08 -22.27 -1.88
N LYS A 250 -5.78 -22.55 -1.92
CA LYS A 250 -5.25 -23.92 -1.88
C LYS A 250 -5.61 -24.62 -0.56
N GLY A 251 -6.50 -25.59 -0.63
CA GLY A 251 -6.93 -26.38 0.52
C GLY A 251 -7.97 -25.69 1.42
N ALA A 252 -8.54 -24.56 0.98
CA ALA A 252 -9.57 -23.82 1.71
C ALA A 252 -10.90 -23.79 0.94
N SER A 253 -11.51 -24.96 0.75
CA SER A 253 -12.82 -25.07 0.09
C SER A 253 -13.97 -24.73 1.05
N GLU A 254 -15.16 -24.47 0.50
CA GLU A 254 -16.40 -24.28 1.26
C GLU A 254 -16.58 -25.37 2.34
N GLY A 255 -16.89 -24.94 3.56
CA GLY A 255 -17.12 -25.79 4.72
C GLY A 255 -15.87 -26.37 5.38
N SER A 256 -14.67 -26.11 4.85
CA SER A 256 -13.41 -26.59 5.44
C SER A 256 -13.14 -25.99 6.83
N THR A 257 -12.40 -26.72 7.65
CA THR A 257 -11.85 -26.22 8.92
C THR A 257 -10.36 -25.99 8.73
N LEU A 258 -9.94 -24.75 8.92
CA LEU A 258 -8.55 -24.30 8.82
C LEU A 258 -7.99 -24.19 10.23
N GLU A 259 -6.94 -24.97 10.51
CA GLU A 259 -6.31 -25.10 11.83
C GLU A 259 -4.79 -24.91 11.70
N ASP A 260 -4.00 -25.58 12.55
CA ASP A 260 -2.55 -25.39 12.66
C ASP A 260 -1.81 -25.63 11.33
N ASP A 261 -2.14 -26.68 10.58
CA ASP A 261 -1.51 -26.95 9.28
C ASP A 261 -1.67 -25.78 8.30
N TYR A 262 -2.84 -25.12 8.30
CA TYR A 262 -3.09 -23.96 7.46
C TYR A 262 -2.40 -22.71 8.04
N PHE A 263 -2.53 -22.49 9.35
CA PHE A 263 -1.90 -21.37 10.04
C PHE A 263 -0.38 -21.35 9.87
N ASP A 264 0.32 -22.43 10.24
CA ASP A 264 1.77 -22.51 10.27
C ASP A 264 2.38 -22.36 8.87
N SER A 265 1.70 -22.86 7.85
CA SER A 265 2.17 -22.78 6.47
C SER A 265 1.89 -21.44 5.80
N ARG A 266 0.88 -20.67 6.25
CA ARG A 266 0.48 -19.39 5.63
C ARG A 266 1.00 -18.16 6.40
N LEU A 267 1.26 -18.27 7.70
CA LEU A 267 1.81 -17.17 8.50
C LEU A 267 3.10 -16.58 7.90
N PRO A 268 4.07 -17.37 7.38
CA PRO A 268 5.24 -16.81 6.71
C PRO A 268 4.90 -15.97 5.47
N ILE A 269 3.85 -16.35 4.73
CA ILE A 269 3.37 -15.61 3.56
C ILE A 269 2.71 -14.30 4.00
N VAL A 270 1.87 -14.33 5.04
CA VAL A 270 1.28 -13.12 5.63
C VAL A 270 2.37 -12.13 6.06
N ASN A 271 3.35 -12.60 6.84
CA ASN A 271 4.47 -11.76 7.30
C ASN A 271 5.28 -11.18 6.13
N LEU A 272 5.49 -11.96 5.06
CA LEU A 272 6.15 -11.50 3.84
C LEU A 272 5.36 -10.37 3.17
N ARG A 273 4.03 -10.53 3.03
CA ARG A 273 3.17 -9.54 2.38
C ARG A 273 3.08 -8.24 3.19
N LEU A 274 2.98 -8.33 4.52
CA LEU A 274 3.03 -7.17 5.42
C LEU A 274 4.36 -6.40 5.28
N ALA A 275 5.49 -7.13 5.24
CA ALA A 275 6.81 -6.53 5.04
C ALA A 275 6.93 -5.84 3.67
N GLN A 276 6.48 -6.49 2.59
CA GLN A 276 6.48 -5.93 1.24
C GLN A 276 5.63 -4.65 1.16
N GLY A 277 4.42 -4.66 1.72
CA GLY A 277 3.55 -3.47 1.78
C GLY A 277 4.23 -2.31 2.50
N SER A 278 4.90 -2.60 3.62
CA SER A 278 5.63 -1.60 4.43
C SER A 278 6.77 -0.94 3.65
N LEU A 279 7.60 -1.75 2.97
CA LEU A 279 8.78 -1.28 2.25
C LEU A 279 8.39 -0.50 0.98
N ASN A 280 7.35 -0.95 0.28
CA ASN A 280 6.79 -0.26 -0.89
C ASN A 280 6.18 1.09 -0.49
N LEU A 281 5.42 1.15 0.61
CA LEU A 281 4.87 2.41 1.14
C LEU A 281 5.99 3.40 1.49
N CYS A 282 6.99 2.95 2.25
CA CYS A 282 8.15 3.76 2.62
C CYS A 282 8.87 4.34 1.39
N THR A 283 9.12 3.49 0.38
CA THR A 283 9.82 3.88 -0.86
C THR A 283 9.04 4.95 -1.61
N ILE A 284 7.72 4.80 -1.76
CA ILE A 284 6.88 5.78 -2.45
C ILE A 284 6.86 7.12 -1.72
N CYS A 285 6.66 7.12 -0.40
CA CYS A 285 6.71 8.32 0.43
C CYS A 285 8.07 9.04 0.31
N THR A 286 9.16 8.28 0.22
CA THR A 286 10.52 8.81 0.04
C THR A 286 10.72 9.42 -1.37
N ILE A 287 10.29 8.74 -2.43
CA ILE A 287 10.39 9.23 -3.82
C ILE A 287 9.59 10.52 -4.01
N VAL A 288 8.39 10.61 -3.44
CA VAL A 288 7.53 11.80 -3.50
C VAL A 288 8.28 13.06 -3.05
N LYS A 289 9.23 12.92 -2.12
CA LYS A 289 10.11 14.02 -1.71
C LYS A 289 11.31 14.24 -2.61
N HIS A 290 12.01 13.18 -3.00
CA HIS A 290 13.25 13.33 -3.75
C HIS A 290 13.07 13.81 -5.19
N LYS A 291 12.00 13.40 -5.91
CA LYS A 291 11.76 13.87 -7.29
C LYS A 291 11.61 15.39 -7.38
N LYS A 292 11.20 16.06 -6.31
CA LYS A 292 11.11 17.51 -6.24
C LYS A 292 12.45 18.22 -6.04
N LEU A 293 13.36 17.61 -5.29
CA LEU A 293 14.72 18.14 -5.09
C LEU A 293 15.52 18.15 -6.40
N PHE A 294 15.29 17.16 -7.27
CA PHE A 294 15.93 17.08 -8.59
C PHE A 294 15.36 18.12 -9.57
N LEU A 295 14.03 18.25 -9.67
CA LEU A 295 13.38 19.24 -10.55
C LEU A 295 13.66 20.69 -10.13
N ARG A 296 13.74 20.99 -8.81
CA ARG A 296 14.14 22.33 -8.34
C ARG A 296 15.60 22.68 -8.61
N LYS A 297 16.50 21.70 -8.74
CA LYS A 297 17.91 21.94 -9.09
C LYS A 297 18.09 22.20 -10.58
N THR A 298 17.29 21.56 -11.44
CA THR A 298 17.33 21.83 -12.89
C THR A 298 16.73 23.19 -13.24
N ASP A 299 15.67 23.64 -12.56
CA ASP A 299 15.07 24.97 -12.79
C ASP A 299 15.92 26.14 -12.27
N ARG A 300 16.91 25.88 -11.41
CA ARG A 300 17.90 26.88 -10.95
C ARG A 300 19.20 26.90 -11.75
N LEU A 301 19.32 26.11 -12.81
CA LEU A 301 20.40 26.28 -13.78
C LEU A 301 19.98 27.32 -14.82
N ILE A 302 19.92 28.59 -14.40
CA ILE A 302 19.97 29.70 -15.33
C ILE A 302 21.40 29.73 -15.86
N PHE A 303 21.63 29.06 -16.99
CA PHE A 303 22.89 29.21 -17.70
C PHE A 303 22.98 30.65 -18.25
N PRO A 304 23.98 31.45 -17.86
CA PRO A 304 24.16 32.77 -18.45
C PRO A 304 24.40 32.62 -19.95
N ARG A 305 23.79 33.51 -20.76
CA ARG A 305 23.99 33.52 -22.22
C ARG A 305 25.49 33.53 -22.55
N PRO A 306 25.97 32.67 -23.47
CA PRO A 306 27.39 32.61 -23.79
C PRO A 306 27.87 33.93 -24.38
N ARG A 307 28.91 34.55 -23.79
CA ARG A 307 29.54 35.77 -24.33
C ARG A 307 30.53 35.50 -25.46
N SER A 308 30.71 34.25 -25.92
CA SER A 308 31.57 33.97 -27.07
C SER A 308 31.27 32.63 -27.78
N PRO A 309 31.68 32.47 -29.06
CA PRO A 309 31.51 31.22 -29.81
C PRO A 309 32.26 30.01 -29.25
N LYS A 310 33.29 30.21 -28.39
CA LYS A 310 34.08 29.12 -27.81
C LYS A 310 33.38 28.44 -26.62
N THR A 311 32.47 29.13 -25.94
CA THR A 311 31.70 28.60 -24.79
C THR A 311 30.51 27.71 -25.18
N SER A 312 30.05 27.73 -26.44
CA SER A 312 28.91 26.89 -26.86
C SER A 312 29.27 25.41 -27.05
N LYS A 313 30.48 25.10 -27.52
CA LYS A 313 30.95 23.72 -27.70
C LYS A 313 31.13 22.98 -26.38
N LEU A 314 31.51 23.67 -25.30
CA LEU A 314 31.66 23.07 -23.97
C LEU A 314 30.30 22.76 -23.32
N MET A 315 29.30 23.63 -23.51
CA MET A 315 27.92 23.38 -23.03
C MET A 315 27.24 22.21 -23.77
N LEU A 316 27.46 22.08 -25.08
CA LEU A 316 26.89 20.98 -25.87
C LEU A 316 27.43 19.60 -25.44
N SER A 317 28.72 19.50 -25.10
CA SER A 317 29.27 18.26 -24.51
C SER A 317 28.72 17.96 -23.12
N PHE A 318 28.44 18.98 -22.30
CA PHE A 318 27.84 18.81 -20.98
C PHE A 318 26.37 18.34 -21.06
N LEU A 319 25.59 18.89 -22.00
CA LEU A 319 24.22 18.47 -22.27
C LEU A 319 24.15 17.02 -22.80
N SER A 320 25.09 16.61 -23.65
CA SER A 320 25.17 15.23 -24.15
C SER A 320 25.44 14.19 -23.05
N CYS A 321 26.21 14.53 -22.02
CA CYS A 321 26.45 13.65 -20.87
C CYS A 321 25.23 13.48 -19.96
N ILE A 322 24.30 14.44 -19.95
CA ILE A 322 23.10 14.41 -19.11
C ILE A 322 21.95 13.65 -19.80
N THR A 323 21.86 13.71 -21.13
CA THR A 323 20.77 13.07 -21.89
C THR A 323 20.99 11.59 -22.18
N TYR A 324 22.24 11.11 -22.22
CA TYR A 324 22.55 9.70 -22.47
C TYR A 324 23.24 9.11 -21.23
N GLY A 325 22.44 8.53 -20.33
CA GLY A 325 22.91 7.86 -19.12
C GLY A 325 23.84 6.68 -19.44
N SER A 326 25.14 6.95 -19.53
CA SER A 326 26.16 5.91 -19.67
C SER A 326 27.21 6.08 -18.57
N PHE A 327 27.13 5.17 -17.60
CA PHE A 327 28.11 4.96 -16.54
C PHE A 327 29.47 4.56 -17.16
N ARG A 328 30.37 5.52 -17.39
CA ARG A 328 31.82 5.28 -17.37
C ARG A 328 32.51 6.52 -16.83
N ILE A 329 32.87 6.42 -15.55
CA ILE A 329 33.72 7.36 -14.84
C ILE A 329 35.11 7.36 -15.51
N SER A 330 35.57 8.52 -16.00
CA SER A 330 37.00 8.77 -16.15
C SER A 330 37.33 10.23 -15.83
N HIS A 331 38.05 10.40 -14.72
CA HIS A 331 39.00 11.43 -14.28
C HIS A 331 38.88 12.94 -14.61
N LEU A 332 37.95 13.42 -15.42
CA LEU A 332 37.87 14.84 -15.81
C LEU A 332 36.97 15.71 -14.93
N CYS A 333 36.12 15.11 -14.07
CA CYS A 333 35.17 15.88 -13.27
C CYS A 333 35.76 16.51 -11.99
N ASN A 334 36.96 16.08 -11.55
CA ASN A 334 37.54 16.56 -10.28
C ASN A 334 38.26 17.91 -10.36
N HIS A 335 38.50 18.47 -11.56
CA HIS A 335 39.29 19.70 -11.69
C HIS A 335 38.48 21.00 -11.81
N LEU A 336 37.14 20.94 -11.84
CA LEU A 336 36.29 22.13 -12.06
C LEU A 336 35.55 22.64 -10.83
N CYS A 337 35.69 22.01 -9.65
CA CYS A 337 35.10 22.51 -8.41
C CYS A 337 35.91 23.60 -7.69
N PHE A 338 37.04 24.08 -8.24
CA PHE A 338 37.92 25.02 -7.53
C PHE A 338 37.87 26.49 -7.98
N TYR A 339 37.00 26.85 -8.92
CA TYR A 339 36.74 28.26 -9.24
C TYR A 339 35.28 28.44 -9.64
N LEU A 340 34.41 28.64 -8.64
CA LEU A 340 33.17 29.42 -8.72
C LEU A 340 32.64 29.69 -7.31
#